data_AF-A0AB34JYJ2-F1
#
_entry.id   AF-A0AB34JYJ2-F1
#
_cell.length_a   1.000
_cell.length_b   1.000
_cell.length_c   1.000
_cell.angle_alpha   90.00
_cell.angle_beta   90.00
_cell.angle_gamma   90.00
#
_symmetry.space_group_name_H-M   'P 1'
#
loop_
_entity.id
_entity.type
_entity.pdbx_description
1 polymer ?
#
loop_
_entity_poly.entity_id
_entity_poly.type
_entity_poly.pdbx_seq_one_letter_code
_entity_poly.pdbx_strand_id
1 'polypeptide(L)'
;MDITLDELIQSSGRGRGRGVLRGRGNARARGAGGAARGRASGKVPRLAGGVQKKAPPPRAGGKAKGAAKAKGGRGAGHVIVVGRPAGGGRRAASECLIGAETDIKAAAGFVCAGLRNDDPPVVKAISAHNVNQALKTLALVHSYLEGEHADLYAHVDFPEFSTAPHTASVALHVFKKAKRTSLAKVNEQVFVSGTSDPHKVATFVSQSVRQASLGRICVTACGPQAVLKALKAIFLARHHLREEQSDISVVPEFGKSEEGLAIVNIFCVSHRAGASI
;
A
#
# COMPACT_ATOMS: atom_id res chain seq x y z
N MET A 1 22.00 -18.71 17.68
CA MET A 1 22.67 -18.40 16.41
C MET A 1 21.65 -17.64 15.59
N ASP A 2 21.80 -16.32 15.52
CA ASP A 2 20.86 -15.42 14.86
C ASP A 2 21.07 -15.50 13.34
N ILE A 3 20.07 -16.06 12.67
CA ILE A 3 20.01 -16.12 11.21
C ILE A 3 19.47 -14.77 10.74
N THR A 4 20.23 -14.07 9.92
CA THR A 4 19.86 -12.75 9.40
C THR A 4 18.78 -12.89 8.33
N LEU A 5 17.91 -11.88 8.23
CA LEU A 5 16.73 -11.86 7.34
C LEU A 5 17.06 -12.05 5.84
N ASP A 6 18.31 -11.79 5.46
CA ASP A 6 18.82 -12.01 4.09
C ASP A 6 19.03 -13.49 3.75
N GLU A 7 19.30 -14.36 4.74
CA GLU A 7 19.47 -15.81 4.49
C GLU A 7 18.13 -16.53 4.26
N LEU A 8 17.02 -15.96 4.75
CA LEU A 8 15.69 -16.54 4.52
C LEU A 8 15.20 -16.34 3.08
N ILE A 9 15.66 -15.28 2.40
CA ILE A 9 15.23 -14.95 1.02
C ILE A 9 15.95 -15.81 -0.03
N GLN A 10 17.13 -16.38 0.27
CA GLN A 10 17.88 -17.22 -0.68
C GLN A 10 17.55 -18.71 -0.63
N SER A 11 16.86 -19.19 0.41
CA SER A 11 16.65 -20.64 0.64
C SER A 11 15.43 -21.24 -0.07
N SER A 12 14.51 -20.44 -0.62
CA SER A 12 13.28 -20.93 -1.26
C SER A 12 13.45 -21.34 -2.74
N GLY A 13 14.66 -21.28 -3.30
CA GLY A 13 14.90 -21.41 -4.74
C GLY A 13 15.67 -22.64 -5.20
N ARG A 14 15.53 -23.84 -4.61
CA ARG A 14 16.16 -25.07 -5.16
C ARG A 14 15.30 -26.32 -5.01
N GLY A 15 14.51 -26.62 -6.05
CA GLY A 15 13.73 -27.86 -6.18
C GLY A 15 13.77 -28.43 -7.61
N ARG A 16 14.75 -29.32 -7.82
CA ARG A 16 15.01 -30.29 -8.91
C ARG A 16 13.87 -30.65 -9.90
N GLY A 17 14.20 -30.64 -11.20
CA GLY A 17 13.53 -31.41 -12.25
C GLY A 17 14.46 -31.67 -13.43
N ARG A 18 14.78 -32.94 -13.68
CA ARG A 18 15.85 -33.47 -14.55
C ARG A 18 15.26 -33.90 -15.90
N GLY A 19 15.86 -33.52 -17.03
CA GLY A 19 15.45 -33.98 -18.37
C GLY A 19 16.47 -33.68 -19.45
N VAL A 20 17.12 -34.74 -19.91
CA VAL A 20 18.24 -34.80 -20.87
C VAL A 20 17.78 -34.46 -22.29
N LEU A 21 18.59 -33.73 -23.08
CA LEU A 21 18.97 -34.13 -24.45
C LEU A 21 20.05 -33.21 -25.07
N ARG A 22 20.90 -33.89 -25.86
CA ARG A 22 22.13 -33.48 -26.54
C ARG A 22 21.93 -32.34 -27.54
N GLY A 23 22.98 -31.53 -27.71
CA GLY A 23 23.13 -30.67 -28.90
C GLY A 23 24.48 -29.96 -28.97
N ARG A 24 25.41 -30.52 -29.75
CA ARG A 24 26.71 -29.97 -30.15
C ARG A 24 26.58 -28.55 -30.74
N GLY A 25 27.57 -27.69 -30.49
CA GLY A 25 27.77 -26.47 -31.29
C GLY A 25 29.00 -25.66 -30.88
N ASN A 26 30.09 -25.82 -31.65
CA ASN A 26 31.34 -25.06 -31.61
C ASN A 26 31.15 -23.53 -31.57
N ALA A 27 31.98 -22.80 -30.82
CA ALA A 27 32.66 -21.60 -31.33
C ALA A 27 33.74 -21.06 -30.36
N ARG A 28 35.00 -21.26 -30.76
CA ARG A 28 36.09 -20.27 -30.84
C ARG A 28 36.48 -19.49 -29.58
N ALA A 29 37.57 -19.97 -29.01
CA ALA A 29 38.61 -19.15 -28.38
C ALA A 29 39.15 -18.07 -29.35
N ARG A 30 39.44 -16.88 -28.81
CA ARG A 30 40.61 -16.06 -29.16
C ARG A 30 40.75 -14.95 -28.12
N GLY A 31 41.83 -15.02 -27.34
CA GLY A 31 42.28 -13.95 -26.46
C GLY A 31 43.16 -12.95 -27.20
N ALA A 32 43.37 -11.81 -26.54
CA ALA A 32 44.53 -10.91 -26.61
C ALA A 32 44.22 -9.79 -25.60
N GLY A 33 44.99 -9.65 -24.52
CA GLY A 33 46.08 -8.66 -24.42
C GLY A 33 45.51 -7.34 -23.85
N GLY A 34 46.06 -6.64 -22.86
CA GLY A 34 47.37 -6.65 -22.20
C GLY A 34 47.67 -5.20 -21.81
N ALA A 35 48.23 -4.97 -20.61
CA ALA A 35 48.91 -3.75 -20.12
C ALA A 35 48.03 -2.48 -19.96
N ALA A 36 48.31 -1.45 -19.15
CA ALA A 36 49.45 -1.02 -18.33
C ALA A 36 48.93 -0.02 -17.26
N ARG A 37 49.44 -0.02 -16.01
CA ARG A 37 50.42 0.93 -15.41
C ARG A 37 49.92 2.36 -15.06
N GLY A 38 50.20 2.73 -13.80
CA GLY A 38 50.32 4.10 -13.25
C GLY A 38 49.87 4.12 -11.77
N ARG A 39 50.71 4.04 -10.71
CA ARG A 39 51.69 5.03 -10.19
C ARG A 39 51.12 6.46 -10.21
N ALA A 40 51.11 7.28 -9.15
CA ALA A 40 51.99 7.39 -8.00
C ALA A 40 51.33 8.24 -6.89
N SER A 41 51.63 7.97 -5.61
CA SER A 41 52.38 8.84 -4.67
C SER A 41 51.73 10.17 -4.22
N GLY A 42 51.67 10.35 -2.89
CA GLY A 42 52.16 11.60 -2.32
C GLY A 42 51.38 12.23 -1.16
N LYS A 43 52.01 12.16 0.03
CA LYS A 43 52.10 13.21 1.06
C LYS A 43 50.90 13.49 2.01
N VAL A 44 51.04 12.94 3.22
CA VAL A 44 50.89 13.63 4.53
C VAL A 44 52.05 14.66 4.72
N PRO A 45 52.12 15.56 5.74
CA PRO A 45 51.23 15.83 6.89
C PRO A 45 51.08 17.35 7.26
N ARG A 46 50.56 17.60 8.48
CA ARG A 46 50.63 18.82 9.34
C ARG A 46 49.40 19.73 9.29
N LEU A 47 49.02 20.45 10.34
CA LEU A 47 49.15 20.42 11.80
C LEU A 47 48.23 21.58 12.24
N ALA A 48 47.74 21.52 13.47
CA ALA A 48 47.38 22.66 14.31
C ALA A 48 46.15 23.52 13.94
N GLY A 49 45.32 23.74 14.96
CA GLY A 49 44.77 25.07 15.19
C GLY A 49 43.27 25.12 15.47
N GLY A 50 42.93 25.59 16.68
CA GLY A 50 41.83 26.56 16.76
C GLY A 50 40.54 26.07 17.39
N VAL A 51 40.55 26.02 18.72
CA VAL A 51 39.38 26.27 19.58
C VAL A 51 38.61 27.51 19.11
N GLN A 52 37.27 27.45 19.03
CA GLN A 52 36.38 28.51 19.50
C GLN A 52 34.93 28.03 19.60
N LYS A 53 34.53 27.68 20.83
CA LYS A 53 33.13 27.60 21.26
C LYS A 53 32.59 29.03 21.33
N LYS A 54 31.56 29.36 20.53
CA LYS A 54 30.72 30.55 20.76
C LYS A 54 29.43 30.11 21.45
N ALA A 55 29.31 30.52 22.71
CA ALA A 55 28.07 30.46 23.48
C ALA A 55 27.05 31.47 22.93
N PRO A 56 25.74 31.14 22.93
CA PRO A 56 24.69 32.13 22.72
C PRO A 56 24.45 32.95 24.01
N PRO A 57 24.07 34.24 23.91
CA PRO A 57 23.79 35.09 25.07
C PRO A 57 22.45 34.75 25.74
N PRO A 58 22.33 34.88 27.07
CA PRO A 58 21.07 34.75 27.79
C PRO A 58 20.42 36.13 28.02
N ARG A 59 19.08 36.17 27.99
CA ARG A 59 18.13 37.18 28.58
C ARG A 59 16.80 37.05 27.82
N ALA A 60 15.60 37.20 28.36
CA ALA A 60 15.03 37.44 29.68
C ALA A 60 13.56 36.92 29.54
N GLY A 61 12.94 36.27 30.52
CA GLY A 61 12.41 36.95 31.69
C GLY A 61 11.15 37.78 31.35
N GLY A 62 10.02 37.12 31.04
CA GLY A 62 8.74 37.78 30.79
C GLY A 62 7.56 36.93 31.27
N LYS A 63 7.18 37.08 32.55
CA LYS A 63 5.94 36.57 33.11
C LYS A 63 4.78 37.44 32.60
N ALA A 64 3.85 36.85 31.87
CA ALA A 64 2.51 37.41 31.70
C ALA A 64 1.48 36.34 32.07
N LYS A 65 0.82 36.56 33.21
CA LYS A 65 -0.40 35.84 33.60
C LYS A 65 -1.53 36.39 32.74
N GLY A 66 -2.12 35.55 31.91
CA GLY A 66 -3.34 35.84 31.15
C GLY A 66 -4.26 34.63 31.22
N ALA A 67 -5.19 34.66 32.15
CA ALA A 67 -6.31 33.73 32.19
C ALA A 67 -7.30 34.11 31.08
N ALA A 68 -7.54 33.22 30.11
CA ALA A 68 -8.74 33.27 29.27
C ALA A 68 -9.01 31.95 28.56
N LYS A 69 -10.22 31.44 28.80
CA LYS A 69 -11.05 30.56 27.95
C LYS A 69 -10.47 29.20 27.52
N ALA A 70 -10.98 28.17 28.19
CA ALA A 70 -11.24 26.87 27.58
C ALA A 70 -12.02 27.04 26.27
N LYS A 71 -11.33 26.90 25.14
CA LYS A 71 -11.94 26.54 23.86
C LYS A 71 -11.76 25.03 23.70
N GLY A 72 -12.88 24.31 23.71
CA GLY A 72 -12.94 22.93 23.23
C GLY A 72 -12.55 22.89 21.76
N GLY A 73 -11.26 22.70 21.50
CA GLY A 73 -10.72 22.50 20.16
C GLY A 73 -11.00 21.09 19.70
N ARG A 74 -12.21 20.83 19.22
CA ARG A 74 -12.41 19.78 18.21
C ARG A 74 -11.74 20.30 16.93
N GLY A 75 -10.44 20.13 16.84
CA GLY A 75 -9.69 20.27 15.60
C GLY A 75 -10.12 19.14 14.68
N ALA A 76 -11.26 19.31 14.02
CA ALA A 76 -11.72 18.42 12.97
C ALA A 76 -10.76 18.59 11.80
N GLY A 77 -9.91 17.58 11.56
CA GLY A 77 -9.18 17.46 10.31
C GLY A 77 -10.19 17.53 9.16
N HIS A 78 -9.90 18.39 8.19
CA HIS A 78 -10.85 18.74 7.15
C HIS A 78 -10.98 17.56 6.17
N VAL A 79 -11.90 16.65 6.44
CA VAL A 79 -12.39 15.73 5.39
C VAL A 79 -13.16 16.60 4.41
N ILE A 80 -12.71 16.67 3.15
CA ILE A 80 -13.51 17.28 2.09
C ILE A 80 -14.58 16.25 1.72
N VAL A 81 -15.64 16.23 2.52
CA VAL A 81 -16.89 15.61 2.12
C VAL A 81 -17.48 16.55 1.08
N VAL A 82 -17.44 16.18 -0.19
CA VAL A 82 -18.20 16.88 -1.22
C VAL A 82 -19.65 16.49 -1.01
N GLY A 83 -20.29 17.18 -0.06
CA GLY A 83 -21.68 17.00 0.31
C GLY A 83 -22.61 17.48 -0.79
N ARG A 84 -23.62 16.66 -1.07
CA ARG A 84 -24.63 16.86 -2.11
C ARG A 84 -25.41 18.18 -1.91
N PRO A 85 -25.67 18.99 -2.95
CA PRO A 85 -26.69 20.04 -2.88
C PRO A 85 -28.10 19.42 -2.76
N ALA A 86 -28.98 20.03 -1.97
CA ALA A 86 -30.27 19.47 -1.52
C ALA A 86 -31.36 19.22 -2.62
N GLY A 87 -30.99 19.04 -3.89
CA GLY A 87 -31.91 18.82 -5.02
C GLY A 87 -32.18 17.34 -5.32
N GLY A 88 -33.47 16.98 -5.47
CA GLY A 88 -34.02 15.62 -5.62
C GLY A 88 -33.70 14.83 -6.90
N GLY A 89 -32.51 14.97 -7.49
CA GLY A 89 -32.04 14.09 -8.58
C GLY A 89 -31.58 12.70 -8.08
N ARG A 90 -31.49 11.72 -9.01
CA ARG A 90 -30.91 10.39 -8.76
C ARG A 90 -29.60 10.53 -7.95
N ARG A 91 -29.48 9.80 -6.83
CA ARG A 91 -28.33 9.86 -5.93
C ARG A 91 -27.08 9.42 -6.68
N ALA A 92 -26.24 10.37 -7.09
CA ALA A 92 -24.84 10.06 -7.36
C ALA A 92 -24.22 9.56 -6.06
N ALA A 93 -23.43 8.48 -6.12
CA ALA A 93 -22.76 7.93 -4.95
C ALA A 93 -21.94 9.03 -4.27
N SER A 94 -22.01 9.09 -2.93
CA SER A 94 -21.21 10.04 -2.17
C SER A 94 -19.71 9.80 -2.39
N GLU A 95 -18.90 10.85 -2.39
CA GLU A 95 -17.45 10.73 -2.61
C GLU A 95 -16.68 11.07 -1.32
N CYS A 96 -15.67 10.26 -1.01
CA CYS A 96 -14.73 10.50 0.09
C CYS A 96 -13.36 10.80 -0.51
N LEU A 97 -12.98 12.09 -0.53
CA LEU A 97 -11.69 12.52 -1.07
C LEU A 97 -10.62 12.46 0.00
N ILE A 98 -9.55 11.71 -0.25
CA ILE A 98 -8.41 11.58 0.65
C ILE A 98 -7.23 12.39 0.09
N GLY A 99 -6.79 13.37 0.87
CA GLY A 99 -5.61 14.20 0.64
C GLY A 99 -4.51 13.96 1.68
N ALA A 100 -3.43 14.74 1.58
CA ALA A 100 -2.26 14.58 2.46
C ALA A 100 -2.58 14.88 3.93
N GLU A 101 -3.43 15.89 4.17
CA GLU A 101 -3.82 16.35 5.52
C GLU A 101 -5.12 15.72 6.03
N THR A 102 -5.60 14.66 5.37
CA THR A 102 -6.86 14.02 5.77
C THR A 102 -6.70 13.30 7.10
N ASP A 103 -7.59 13.62 8.05
CA ASP A 103 -7.75 12.82 9.26
C ASP A 103 -8.42 11.48 8.90
N ILE A 104 -7.60 10.44 8.84
CA ILE A 104 -8.04 9.08 8.48
C ILE A 104 -9.11 8.52 9.41
N LYS A 105 -9.19 8.96 10.68
CA LYS A 105 -10.23 8.50 11.61
C LYS A 105 -11.56 9.14 11.29
N ALA A 106 -11.57 10.45 11.01
CA ALA A 106 -12.77 11.16 10.57
C ALA A 106 -13.28 10.63 9.23
N ALA A 107 -12.37 10.40 8.27
CA ALA A 107 -12.71 9.80 6.98
C ALA A 107 -13.25 8.36 7.14
N ALA A 108 -12.66 7.55 8.02
CA ALA A 108 -13.17 6.20 8.31
C ALA A 108 -14.58 6.26 8.91
N GLY A 109 -14.83 7.18 9.85
CA GLY A 109 -16.17 7.40 10.41
C GLY A 109 -17.21 7.76 9.35
N PHE A 110 -16.85 8.60 8.38
CA PHE A 110 -17.70 8.94 7.23
C PHE A 110 -18.03 7.72 6.36
N VAL A 111 -17.02 6.91 6.01
CA VAL A 111 -17.23 5.68 5.22
C VAL A 111 -18.08 4.65 5.98
N CYS A 112 -17.84 4.46 7.28
CA CYS A 112 -18.67 3.60 8.14
C CYS A 112 -20.13 4.06 8.16
N ALA A 113 -20.39 5.36 8.28
CA ALA A 113 -21.74 5.89 8.25
C ALA A 113 -22.44 5.57 6.92
N GLY A 114 -21.74 5.70 5.78
CA GLY A 114 -22.26 5.30 4.47
C GLY A 114 -22.59 3.80 4.40
N LEU A 115 -21.67 2.94 4.86
CA LEU A 115 -21.89 1.48 4.91
C LEU A 115 -23.09 1.10 5.78
N ARG A 116 -23.26 1.73 6.96
CA ARG A 116 -24.39 1.44 7.84
C ARG A 116 -25.73 1.85 7.23
N ASN A 117 -25.73 2.90 6.40
CA ASN A 117 -26.91 3.43 5.71
C ASN A 117 -27.13 2.82 4.31
N ASP A 118 -26.38 1.78 3.93
CA ASP A 118 -26.45 1.15 2.61
C ASP A 118 -26.19 2.13 1.44
N ASP A 119 -25.41 3.19 1.69
CA ASP A 119 -24.99 4.21 0.72
C ASP A 119 -23.47 4.47 0.87
N PRO A 120 -22.62 3.44 0.62
CA PRO A 120 -21.19 3.56 0.80
C PRO A 120 -20.58 4.57 -0.19
N PRO A 121 -19.66 5.43 0.25
CA PRO A 121 -19.01 6.37 -0.65
C PRO A 121 -17.94 5.70 -1.52
N VAL A 122 -17.63 6.30 -2.67
CA VAL A 122 -16.40 5.99 -3.40
C VAL A 122 -15.24 6.74 -2.76
N VAL A 123 -14.21 6.02 -2.31
CA VAL A 123 -13.00 6.64 -1.74
C VAL A 123 -12.01 6.92 -2.86
N LYS A 124 -11.64 8.20 -3.04
CA LYS A 124 -10.72 8.63 -4.10
C LYS A 124 -9.46 9.23 -3.51
N ALA A 125 -8.33 8.96 -4.15
CA ALA A 125 -7.04 9.53 -3.77
C ALA A 125 -6.14 9.73 -4.98
N ILE A 126 -5.35 10.80 -4.96
CA ILE A 126 -4.37 11.12 -6.00
C ILE A 126 -2.99 11.16 -5.36
N SER A 127 -1.99 10.54 -5.99
CA SER A 127 -0.62 10.31 -5.51
C SER A 127 -0.47 9.12 -4.57
N ALA A 128 0.73 8.53 -4.57
CA ALA A 128 1.08 7.41 -3.70
C ALA A 128 0.84 7.67 -2.20
N HIS A 129 1.09 8.91 -1.72
CA HIS A 129 0.89 9.24 -0.30
C HIS A 129 -0.58 9.16 0.09
N ASN A 130 -1.45 9.81 -0.69
CA ASN A 130 -2.88 9.85 -0.41
C ASN A 130 -3.52 8.47 -0.62
N VAL A 131 -3.06 7.71 -1.60
CA VAL A 131 -3.49 6.31 -1.83
C VAL A 131 -3.20 5.45 -0.60
N ASN A 132 -2.04 5.62 0.03
CA ASN A 132 -1.71 4.94 1.28
C ASN A 132 -2.59 5.39 2.45
N GLN A 133 -2.91 6.68 2.56
CA GLN A 133 -3.89 7.15 3.56
C GLN A 133 -5.30 6.59 3.32
N ALA A 134 -5.73 6.49 2.05
CA ALA A 134 -7.02 5.93 1.68
C ALA A 134 -7.13 4.45 2.07
N LEU A 135 -6.08 3.67 1.82
CA LEU A 135 -6.07 2.26 2.19
C LEU A 135 -6.04 2.08 3.72
N LYS A 136 -5.28 2.90 4.45
CA LYS A 136 -5.32 2.93 5.93
C LYS A 136 -6.69 3.33 6.47
N THR A 137 -7.36 4.27 5.80
CA THR A 137 -8.74 4.65 6.13
C THR A 137 -9.67 3.46 6.02
N LEU A 138 -9.60 2.69 4.93
CA LEU A 138 -10.39 1.47 4.77
C LEU A 138 -10.02 0.38 5.78
N ALA A 139 -8.74 0.25 6.16
CA ALA A 139 -8.34 -0.67 7.22
C ALA A 139 -8.95 -0.29 8.59
N LEU A 140 -9.05 1.01 8.90
CA LEU A 140 -9.79 1.52 10.07
C LEU A 140 -11.29 1.26 9.96
N VAL A 141 -11.88 1.41 8.78
CA VAL A 141 -13.30 1.09 8.56
C VAL A 141 -13.56 -0.39 8.88
N HIS A 142 -12.69 -1.29 8.39
CA HIS A 142 -12.81 -2.72 8.66
C HIS A 142 -12.71 -3.05 10.17
N SER A 143 -11.89 -2.32 10.94
CA SER A 143 -11.84 -2.47 12.40
C SER A 143 -13.04 -1.82 13.11
N TYR A 144 -13.57 -0.71 12.61
CA TYR A 144 -14.78 -0.07 13.17
C TYR A 144 -16.04 -0.92 12.99
N LEU A 145 -16.08 -1.74 11.95
CA LEU A 145 -17.15 -2.72 11.73
C LEU A 145 -16.90 -4.01 12.52
N GLU A 146 -15.83 -4.10 13.32
CA GLU A 146 -15.61 -5.25 14.20
C GLU A 146 -16.66 -5.27 15.30
N GLY A 147 -17.33 -6.41 15.47
CA GLY A 147 -18.49 -6.56 16.35
C GLY A 147 -19.81 -6.16 15.69
N GLU A 148 -19.80 -5.54 14.52
CA GLU A 148 -20.99 -5.36 13.68
C GLU A 148 -21.17 -6.60 12.78
N HIS A 149 -22.41 -7.00 12.51
CA HIS A 149 -22.73 -8.04 11.52
C HIS A 149 -22.59 -7.48 10.10
N ALA A 150 -21.48 -6.80 9.82
CA ALA A 150 -21.18 -6.15 8.57
C ALA A 150 -19.69 -6.24 8.27
N ASP A 151 -19.37 -6.15 6.99
CA ASP A 151 -18.01 -6.19 6.48
C ASP A 151 -17.86 -5.23 5.29
N LEU A 152 -16.61 -4.89 4.99
CA LEU A 152 -16.21 -3.97 3.96
C LEU A 152 -15.51 -4.74 2.83
N TYR A 153 -16.03 -4.62 1.62
CA TYR A 153 -15.32 -5.01 0.41
C TYR A 153 -15.01 -3.77 -0.41
N ALA A 154 -13.87 -3.74 -1.11
CA ALA A 154 -13.56 -2.69 -2.05
C ALA A 154 -13.11 -3.24 -3.41
N HIS A 155 -13.60 -2.62 -4.49
CA HIS A 155 -13.04 -2.80 -5.81
C HIS A 155 -12.04 -1.68 -6.11
N VAL A 156 -10.85 -2.07 -6.54
CA VAL A 156 -9.79 -1.13 -6.94
C VAL A 156 -9.99 -0.76 -8.40
N ASP A 157 -10.09 0.54 -8.68
CA ASP A 157 -10.15 1.08 -10.03
C ASP A 157 -9.15 2.23 -10.22
N PHE A 158 -8.66 2.39 -11.44
CA PHE A 158 -7.77 3.48 -11.85
C PHE A 158 -8.43 4.20 -13.04
N PRO A 159 -9.18 5.29 -12.79
CA PRO A 159 -9.85 6.04 -13.86
C PRO A 159 -8.89 6.48 -14.97
N GLU A 160 -7.66 6.79 -14.58
CA GLU A 160 -6.54 7.00 -15.49
C GLU A 160 -5.33 6.19 -14.99
N PHE A 161 -4.90 5.19 -15.78
CA PHE A 161 -3.77 4.34 -15.43
C PHE A 161 -2.44 5.08 -15.69
N SER A 162 -2.01 5.88 -14.72
CA SER A 162 -0.72 6.60 -14.77
C SER A 162 0.42 5.74 -14.21
N THR A 163 1.57 5.71 -14.90
CA THR A 163 2.81 5.11 -14.37
C THR A 163 3.47 6.00 -13.32
N ALA A 164 3.29 7.32 -13.40
CA ALA A 164 3.89 8.30 -12.52
C ALA A 164 3.27 8.28 -11.11
N PRO A 165 4.05 8.13 -10.03
CA PRO A 165 3.49 7.97 -8.68
C PRO A 165 2.74 9.19 -8.12
N HIS A 166 3.02 10.39 -8.62
CA HIS A 166 2.46 11.64 -8.11
C HIS A 166 1.12 12.02 -8.77
N THR A 167 0.85 11.51 -9.97
CA THR A 167 -0.43 11.74 -10.70
C THR A 167 -1.36 10.53 -10.68
N ALA A 168 -0.92 9.37 -10.17
CA ALA A 168 -1.76 8.19 -10.09
C ALA A 168 -3.01 8.45 -9.26
N SER A 169 -4.18 8.27 -9.88
CA SER A 169 -5.51 8.44 -9.28
C SER A 169 -6.15 7.08 -9.06
N VAL A 170 -6.58 6.79 -7.83
CA VAL A 170 -7.30 5.56 -7.49
C VAL A 170 -8.72 5.89 -7.07
N ALA A 171 -9.66 5.06 -7.49
CA ALA A 171 -11.02 5.00 -6.97
C ALA A 171 -11.23 3.63 -6.31
N LEU A 172 -11.61 3.64 -5.04
CA LEU A 172 -11.95 2.44 -4.27
C LEU A 172 -13.47 2.43 -4.11
N HIS A 173 -14.14 1.58 -4.87
CA HIS A 173 -15.58 1.41 -4.80
C HIS A 173 -15.88 0.51 -3.62
N VAL A 174 -16.51 1.08 -2.58
CA VAL A 174 -16.77 0.40 -1.32
C VAL A 174 -18.14 -0.27 -1.37
N PHE A 175 -18.22 -1.51 -0.86
CA PHE A 175 -19.44 -2.30 -0.77
C PHE A 175 -19.60 -2.83 0.66
N LYS A 176 -20.85 -2.86 1.11
CA LYS A 176 -21.23 -3.51 2.37
C LYS A 176 -21.48 -4.97 2.11
N LYS A 177 -20.94 -5.83 2.97
CA LYS A 177 -21.26 -7.25 3.00
C LYS A 177 -21.87 -7.62 4.34
N ALA A 178 -22.98 -8.37 4.33
CA ALA A 178 -23.73 -8.70 5.55
C ALA A 178 -23.04 -9.72 6.47
N LYS A 179 -21.99 -10.40 6.00
CA LYS A 179 -21.26 -11.40 6.80
C LYS A 179 -19.77 -11.12 6.77
N ARG A 180 -19.18 -11.07 7.98
CA ARG A 180 -17.75 -10.89 8.17
C ARG A 180 -16.95 -12.01 7.52
N THR A 181 -15.92 -11.59 6.80
CA THR A 181 -15.00 -12.47 6.11
C THR A 181 -13.91 -12.86 7.09
N SER A 182 -13.79 -14.15 7.36
CA SER A 182 -12.68 -14.64 8.20
C SER A 182 -11.38 -14.52 7.42
N LEU A 183 -10.48 -13.62 7.83
CA LEU A 183 -9.19 -13.38 7.16
C LEU A 183 -8.05 -14.28 7.67
N ALA A 184 -8.32 -15.15 8.64
CA ALA A 184 -7.31 -15.99 9.31
C ALA A 184 -6.64 -17.04 8.41
N LYS A 185 -7.34 -17.49 7.36
CA LYS A 185 -6.79 -18.47 6.40
C LYS A 185 -6.40 -17.75 5.12
N VAL A 186 -5.10 -17.60 4.94
CA VAL A 186 -4.45 -17.11 3.71
C VAL A 186 -3.73 -18.29 3.07
N ASN A 187 -3.95 -18.49 1.78
CA ASN A 187 -3.28 -19.55 1.03
C ASN A 187 -1.87 -19.15 0.63
N GLU A 188 -1.73 -17.92 0.16
CA GLU A 188 -0.50 -17.37 -0.37
C GLU A 188 -0.34 -15.93 0.11
N GLN A 189 0.90 -15.55 0.43
CA GLN A 189 1.24 -14.18 0.81
C GLN A 189 2.34 -13.64 -0.09
N VAL A 190 2.14 -12.44 -0.62
CA VAL A 190 3.13 -11.74 -1.46
C VAL A 190 3.46 -10.38 -0.86
N PHE A 191 4.75 -10.10 -0.75
CA PHE A 191 5.26 -8.83 -0.25
C PHE A 191 5.55 -7.90 -1.42
N VAL A 192 5.01 -6.69 -1.36
CA VAL A 192 5.21 -5.63 -2.36
C VAL A 192 6.05 -4.53 -1.75
N SER A 193 7.10 -4.14 -2.46
CA SER A 193 8.01 -3.06 -2.09
C SER A 193 7.86 -1.87 -3.04
N GLY A 194 8.55 -0.77 -2.74
CA GLY A 194 8.65 0.38 -3.63
C GLY A 194 9.33 0.08 -4.97
N THR A 195 10.05 -1.04 -5.12
CA THR A 195 10.73 -1.44 -6.35
C THR A 195 10.04 -2.56 -7.12
N SER A 196 9.01 -3.21 -6.54
CA SER A 196 8.24 -4.27 -7.20
C SER A 196 7.64 -3.82 -8.55
N ASP A 197 7.52 -4.76 -9.48
CA ASP A 197 6.85 -4.55 -10.77
C ASP A 197 5.37 -4.96 -10.65
N PRO A 198 4.41 -4.02 -10.81
CA PRO A 198 2.99 -4.33 -10.71
C PRO A 198 2.51 -5.43 -11.67
N HIS A 199 3.10 -5.56 -12.86
CA HIS A 199 2.68 -6.58 -13.84
C HIS A 199 3.04 -7.99 -13.35
N LYS A 200 4.24 -8.17 -12.79
CA LYS A 200 4.67 -9.46 -12.24
C LYS A 200 3.82 -9.86 -11.03
N VAL A 201 3.55 -8.91 -10.13
CA VAL A 201 2.68 -9.15 -8.97
C VAL A 201 1.25 -9.47 -9.44
N ALA A 202 0.74 -8.79 -10.47
CA ALA A 202 -0.58 -9.07 -11.03
C ALA A 202 -0.69 -10.49 -11.60
N THR A 203 0.32 -10.93 -12.35
CA THR A 203 0.40 -12.29 -12.87
C THR A 203 0.38 -13.30 -11.73
N PHE A 204 1.21 -13.12 -10.70
CA PHE A 204 1.23 -13.97 -9.52
C PHE A 204 -0.15 -14.04 -8.84
N VAL A 205 -0.75 -12.88 -8.53
CA VAL A 205 -2.08 -12.81 -7.88
C VAL A 205 -3.14 -13.52 -8.71
N SER A 206 -3.22 -13.25 -10.03
CA SER A 206 -4.20 -13.91 -10.90
C SER A 206 -4.00 -15.43 -10.99
N GLN A 207 -2.75 -15.92 -11.05
CA GLN A 207 -2.45 -17.35 -11.06
C GLN A 207 -2.82 -18.02 -9.74
N SER A 208 -2.49 -17.39 -8.62
CA SER A 208 -2.85 -17.90 -7.30
C SER A 208 -4.37 -17.94 -7.10
N VAL A 209 -5.12 -16.96 -7.63
CA VAL A 209 -6.60 -16.99 -7.60
C VAL A 209 -7.15 -18.17 -8.40
N ARG A 210 -6.58 -18.45 -9.58
CA ARG A 210 -7.00 -19.58 -10.44
C ARG A 210 -6.74 -20.94 -9.80
N GLN A 211 -5.59 -21.10 -9.17
CA GLN A 211 -5.18 -22.38 -8.59
C GLN A 211 -5.93 -22.68 -7.29
N ALA A 212 -6.30 -21.64 -6.55
CA ALA A 212 -6.90 -21.85 -5.26
C ALA A 212 -8.41 -22.03 -5.39
N SER A 213 -8.86 -23.26 -5.15
CA SER A 213 -10.26 -23.68 -5.24
C SER A 213 -11.24 -22.77 -4.48
N LEU A 214 -10.80 -22.09 -3.41
CA LEU A 214 -11.49 -20.99 -2.72
C LEU A 214 -10.49 -20.01 -2.04
N GLY A 215 -9.29 -19.84 -2.61
CA GLY A 215 -8.19 -19.26 -1.84
C GLY A 215 -8.18 -17.75 -1.74
N ARG A 216 -7.77 -17.28 -0.56
CA ARG A 216 -7.47 -15.86 -0.31
C ARG A 216 -5.97 -15.66 -0.44
N ILE A 217 -5.59 -14.58 -1.10
CA ILE A 217 -4.20 -14.14 -1.19
C ILE A 217 -4.06 -12.90 -0.35
N CYS A 218 -2.99 -12.80 0.43
CA CYS A 218 -2.65 -11.58 1.14
C CYS A 218 -1.53 -10.85 0.39
N VAL A 219 -1.80 -9.62 -0.04
CA VAL A 219 -0.78 -8.72 -0.58
C VAL A 219 -0.36 -7.78 0.54
N THR A 220 0.88 -7.90 1.01
CA THR A 220 1.41 -7.10 2.11
C THR A 220 2.29 -5.99 1.56
N ALA A 221 2.02 -4.75 1.97
CA ALA A 221 2.77 -3.58 1.54
C ALA A 221 3.10 -2.65 2.71
N CYS A 222 4.27 -2.02 2.64
CA CYS A 222 4.72 -1.03 3.62
C CYS A 222 5.11 0.27 2.92
N GLY A 223 4.40 1.35 3.28
CA GLY A 223 4.68 2.70 2.78
C GLY A 223 4.03 3.06 1.43
N PRO A 224 4.06 4.35 1.06
CA PRO A 224 3.28 4.89 -0.06
C PRO A 224 3.49 4.21 -1.41
N GLN A 225 4.75 4.01 -1.83
CA GLN A 225 5.07 3.46 -3.13
C GLN A 225 4.69 1.98 -3.25
N ALA A 226 4.93 1.21 -2.18
CA ALA A 226 4.56 -0.19 -2.11
C ALA A 226 3.03 -0.37 -2.20
N VAL A 227 2.27 0.43 -1.46
CA VAL A 227 0.79 0.38 -1.48
C VAL A 227 0.24 0.74 -2.86
N LEU A 228 0.75 1.80 -3.49
CA LEU A 228 0.32 2.17 -4.85
C LEU A 228 0.61 1.03 -5.85
N LYS A 229 1.79 0.42 -5.78
CA LYS A 229 2.16 -0.71 -6.64
C LYS A 229 1.31 -1.94 -6.39
N ALA A 230 0.98 -2.24 -5.14
CA ALA A 230 0.08 -3.33 -4.76
C ALA A 230 -1.32 -3.13 -5.36
N LEU A 231 -1.89 -1.93 -5.23
CA LEU A 231 -3.21 -1.63 -5.80
C LEU A 231 -3.22 -1.67 -7.33
N LYS A 232 -2.16 -1.17 -7.99
CA LYS A 232 -2.00 -1.31 -9.45
C LYS A 232 -1.94 -2.78 -9.87
N ALA A 233 -1.20 -3.60 -9.14
CA ALA A 233 -1.09 -5.03 -9.40
C ALA A 233 -2.45 -5.73 -9.24
N ILE A 234 -3.22 -5.39 -8.21
CA ILE A 234 -4.56 -5.94 -7.98
C ILE A 234 -5.51 -5.50 -9.10
N PHE A 235 -5.49 -4.23 -9.51
CA PHE A 235 -6.26 -3.74 -10.65
C PHE A 235 -5.95 -4.54 -11.92
N LEU A 236 -4.67 -4.73 -12.26
CA LEU A 236 -4.25 -5.53 -13.41
C LEU A 236 -4.64 -7.01 -13.27
N ALA A 237 -4.55 -7.59 -12.06
CA ALA A 237 -4.98 -8.96 -11.80
C ALA A 237 -6.49 -9.14 -12.03
N ARG A 238 -7.32 -8.16 -11.63
CA ARG A 238 -8.75 -8.15 -11.96
C ARG A 238 -8.97 -8.20 -13.47
N HIS A 239 -8.20 -7.43 -14.25
CA HIS A 239 -8.26 -7.48 -15.71
C HIS A 239 -7.91 -8.88 -16.27
N HIS A 240 -6.88 -9.54 -15.75
CA HIS A 240 -6.52 -10.91 -16.18
C HIS A 240 -7.62 -11.94 -15.89
N LEU A 241 -8.41 -11.73 -14.83
CA LEU A 241 -9.46 -12.67 -14.39
C LEU A 241 -10.81 -12.45 -15.07
N ARG A 242 -11.03 -11.29 -15.72
CA ARG A 242 -12.29 -10.98 -16.41
C ARG A 242 -12.63 -11.99 -17.50
N GLU A 243 -11.63 -12.48 -18.22
CA GLU A 243 -11.81 -13.48 -19.29
C GLU A 243 -12.41 -14.80 -18.75
N GLU A 244 -12.23 -15.08 -17.46
CA GLU A 244 -12.66 -16.31 -16.80
C GLU A 244 -13.91 -16.12 -15.93
N GLN A 245 -14.61 -14.97 -16.06
CA GLN A 245 -15.76 -14.62 -15.23
C GLN A 245 -15.46 -14.62 -13.72
N SER A 246 -14.21 -14.34 -13.33
CA SER A 246 -13.82 -14.14 -11.94
C SER A 246 -13.41 -12.69 -11.70
N ASP A 247 -13.57 -12.23 -10.47
CA ASP A 247 -13.14 -10.90 -10.03
C ASP A 247 -12.58 -10.97 -8.60
N ILE A 248 -11.86 -9.91 -8.21
CA ILE A 248 -11.23 -9.77 -6.90
C ILE A 248 -11.81 -8.55 -6.19
N SER A 249 -12.27 -8.77 -4.97
CA SER A 249 -12.49 -7.73 -3.97
C SER A 249 -11.35 -7.69 -2.98
N VAL A 250 -11.08 -6.51 -2.41
CA VAL A 250 -10.05 -6.34 -1.38
C VAL A 250 -10.66 -6.01 -0.03
N VAL A 251 -10.07 -6.57 1.03
CA VAL A 251 -10.33 -6.22 2.42
C VAL A 251 -9.00 -5.81 3.05
N PRO A 252 -8.78 -4.52 3.34
CA PRO A 252 -7.54 -4.06 3.98
C PRO A 252 -7.57 -4.24 5.50
N GLU A 253 -6.42 -4.59 6.08
CA GLU A 253 -6.20 -4.70 7.52
C GLU A 253 -4.80 -4.17 7.86
N PHE A 254 -4.63 -3.65 9.09
CA PHE A 254 -3.30 -3.33 9.58
C PHE A 254 -2.52 -4.61 9.87
N GLY A 255 -1.32 -4.70 9.32
CA GLY A 255 -0.36 -5.74 9.69
C GLY A 255 0.26 -5.44 11.06
N LYS A 256 0.72 -6.49 11.74
CA LYS A 256 1.55 -6.33 12.94
C LYS A 256 2.96 -5.89 12.50
N SER A 257 3.52 -4.89 13.17
CA SER A 257 4.90 -4.45 12.97
C SER A 257 5.51 -4.11 14.32
N GLU A 258 6.71 -4.64 14.58
CA GLU A 258 7.49 -4.32 15.78
C GLU A 258 8.25 -3.00 15.63
N GLU A 259 8.51 -2.57 14.39
CA GLU A 259 9.35 -1.42 14.05
C GLU A 259 8.55 -0.10 13.95
N GLY A 260 7.27 -0.11 14.32
CA GLY A 260 6.39 1.06 14.25
C GLY A 260 5.99 1.49 12.83
N LEU A 261 6.41 0.75 11.80
CA LEU A 261 5.98 0.98 10.43
C LEU A 261 4.55 0.46 10.24
N ALA A 262 3.66 1.32 9.74
CA ALA A 262 2.30 0.90 9.41
C ALA A 262 2.30 0.02 8.15
N ILE A 263 2.33 -1.30 8.37
CA ILE A 263 2.14 -2.32 7.35
C ILE A 263 0.64 -2.45 7.06
N VAL A 264 0.28 -2.60 5.79
CA VAL A 264 -1.09 -2.90 5.38
C VAL A 264 -1.12 -4.24 4.67
N ASN A 265 -1.99 -5.12 5.16
CA ASN A 265 -2.35 -6.37 4.51
C ASN A 265 -3.59 -6.13 3.66
N ILE A 266 -3.52 -6.49 2.38
CA ILE A 266 -4.62 -6.37 1.44
C ILE A 266 -5.07 -7.79 1.10
N PHE A 267 -6.15 -8.24 1.72
CA PHE A 267 -6.69 -9.57 1.47
C PHE A 267 -7.52 -9.54 0.20
N CYS A 268 -7.04 -10.23 -0.83
CA CYS A 268 -7.72 -10.44 -2.09
C CYS A 268 -8.69 -11.62 -1.92
N VAL A 269 -9.99 -11.34 -2.07
CA VAL A 269 -11.06 -12.34 -2.02
C VAL A 269 -11.63 -12.50 -3.42
N SER A 270 -11.47 -13.70 -3.99
CA SER A 270 -12.02 -14.03 -5.30
C SER A 270 -13.52 -14.32 -5.21
N HIS A 271 -14.23 -13.96 -6.26
CA HIS A 271 -15.64 -14.28 -6.45
C HIS A 271 -15.96 -14.36 -7.94
N ARG A 272 -17.19 -14.77 -8.27
CA ARG A 272 -17.69 -14.70 -9.64
C ARG A 272 -17.89 -13.23 -10.04
N ALA A 273 -17.57 -12.89 -11.28
CA ALA A 273 -17.87 -11.57 -11.83
C ALA A 273 -19.38 -11.28 -11.73
N GLY A 274 -19.73 -10.10 -11.21
CA GLY A 274 -21.12 -9.68 -11.02
C GLY A 274 -21.87 -10.39 -9.89
N ALA A 275 -21.20 -11.22 -9.07
CA ALA A 275 -21.80 -11.74 -7.85
C ALA A 275 -22.25 -10.57 -6.94
N SER A 276 -23.43 -10.69 -6.32
CA SER A 276 -23.79 -9.77 -5.24
C SER A 276 -22.82 -10.02 -4.08
N ILE A 277 -21.98 -9.03 -3.80
CA ILE A 277 -21.01 -9.05 -2.72
C ILE A 277 -21.71 -8.67 -1.41
#